data_AF-A0A2V2YNL4-F1
#
_entry.id   AF-A0A2V2YNL4-F1
#
_cell.length_a   1.000
_cell.length_b   1.000
_cell.length_c   1.000
_cell.angle_alpha   90.00
_cell.angle_beta   90.00
_cell.angle_gamma   90.00
#
_symmetry.space_group_name_H-M   'P 1'
#
loop_
_entity.id
_entity.type
_entity.pdbx_description
1 polymer ?
#
loop_
_entity_poly.entity_id
_entity_poly.type
_entity_poly.pdbx_seq_one_letter_code
_entity_poly.pdbx_strand_id
1 'polypeptide(L)'
;MSAYRVTEHKRRWIVLALITIVIACLLSPWASPHPDGLERVAEDHGFLDKGTAVNELAVIPDYEVAGIPWSVVSIGLAGGIGIVIMVGVLFGVTRSLTRSGGDRIERRTNGLEGIDRT
;
A
#
# COMPACT_ATOMS: atom_id res chain seq x y z
N MET A 1 -5.00 -29.50 19.67
CA MET A 1 -5.16 -28.42 18.68
C MET A 1 -3.79 -27.78 18.49
N SER A 2 -3.11 -28.06 17.38
CA SER A 2 -1.74 -27.58 17.13
C SER A 2 -1.77 -26.07 16.91
N ALA A 3 -1.09 -25.31 17.77
CA ALA A 3 -0.94 -23.87 17.59
C ALA A 3 -0.06 -23.63 16.36
N TYR A 4 -0.69 -23.24 15.25
CA TYR A 4 0.03 -22.87 14.02
C TYR A 4 0.86 -21.61 14.30
N ARG A 5 2.18 -21.78 14.52
CA ARG A 5 3.13 -20.68 14.62
C ARG A 5 3.38 -20.12 13.22
N VAL A 6 2.59 -19.12 12.83
CA VAL A 6 2.73 -18.37 11.56
C VAL A 6 4.12 -17.70 11.43
N THR A 7 4.83 -17.48 12.54
CA THR A 7 5.96 -16.51 12.61
C THR A 7 7.28 -17.06 13.14
N GLU A 8 7.58 -18.35 12.97
CA GLU A 8 8.95 -18.88 13.21
C GLU A 8 10.01 -18.20 12.32
N HIS A 9 9.61 -17.58 11.20
CA HIS A 9 10.51 -17.03 10.19
C HIS A 9 10.30 -15.54 9.88
N LYS A 10 9.86 -14.74 10.87
CA LYS A 10 9.63 -13.29 10.71
C LYS A 10 10.81 -12.58 10.02
N ARG A 11 12.06 -12.91 10.39
CA ARG A 11 13.27 -12.32 9.79
C ARG A 11 13.37 -12.60 8.29
N ARG A 12 13.06 -13.83 7.85
CA ARG A 12 13.14 -14.21 6.43
C ARG A 12 12.12 -13.45 5.59
N TRP A 13 10.89 -13.32 6.10
CA TRP A 13 9.84 -12.55 5.43
C TRP A 13 10.16 -11.05 5.32
N ILE A 14 10.76 -10.46 6.35
CA ILE A 14 11.21 -9.06 6.29
C ILE A 14 12.30 -8.88 5.23
N VAL A 15 13.28 -9.79 5.19
CA VAL A 15 14.35 -9.75 4.19
C VAL A 15 13.79 -9.89 2.76
N LEU A 16 12.87 -10.83 2.55
CA LEU A 16 12.21 -11.01 1.25
C LEU A 16 11.42 -9.77 0.84
N ALA A 17 10.65 -9.18 1.76
CA ALA A 17 9.91 -7.95 1.47
C ALA A 17 10.84 -6.79 1.08
N LEU A 18 11.96 -6.63 1.78
CA LEU A 18 12.94 -5.58 1.48
C LEU A 18 13.58 -5.78 0.10
N ILE A 19 13.94 -7.03 -0.23
CA ILE A 19 14.48 -7.38 -1.56
C ILE A 19 13.44 -7.05 -2.64
N THR A 20 12.18 -7.44 -2.45
CA THR A 20 11.11 -7.14 -3.42
C THR A 20 10.93 -5.64 -3.63
N ILE A 21 10.96 -4.84 -2.56
CA ILE A 21 10.86 -3.37 -2.66
C ILE A 21 12.02 -2.79 -3.46
N VAL A 22 13.26 -3.23 -3.17
CA VAL A 22 14.45 -2.76 -3.89
C VAL A 22 14.35 -3.12 -5.38
N ILE A 23 13.99 -4.36 -5.69
CA ILE A 23 13.82 -4.81 -7.08
C ILE A 23 12.71 -4.00 -7.77
N ALA A 24 11.58 -3.78 -7.11
CA ALA A 24 10.47 -3.01 -7.67
C ALA A 24 10.87 -1.56 -7.98
N CYS A 25 11.52 -0.86 -7.04
CA CYS A 25 11.99 0.50 -7.26
C CYS A 25 13.05 0.61 -8.37
N LEU A 26 13.93 -0.39 -8.49
CA LEU A 26 14.98 -0.38 -9.51
C LEU A 26 14.49 -0.81 -10.89
N LEU A 27 13.62 -1.80 -10.99
CA LEU A 27 13.15 -2.33 -12.28
C LEU A 27 11.93 -1.59 -12.85
N SER A 28 11.16 -0.88 -12.02
CA SER A 28 9.97 -0.13 -12.45
C SER A 28 10.21 0.84 -13.61
N PRO A 29 11.33 1.57 -13.69
CA PRO A 29 11.58 2.48 -14.81
C PRO A 29 11.75 1.79 -16.17
N TRP A 30 12.05 0.49 -16.19
CA TRP A 30 12.13 -0.32 -17.41
C TRP A 30 10.84 -1.07 -17.71
N ALA A 31 9.73 -0.70 -17.07
CA ALA A 31 8.42 -1.19 -17.43
C ALA A 31 8.05 -0.78 -18.87
N SER A 32 7.14 -1.54 -19.49
CA SER A 32 6.72 -1.31 -20.87
C SER A 32 6.15 0.10 -21.06
N PRO A 33 6.57 0.84 -22.11
CA PRO A 33 6.05 2.16 -22.43
C PRO A 33 4.75 2.13 -23.26
N HIS A 34 4.18 0.95 -23.49
CA HIS A 34 2.95 0.81 -24.28
C HIS A 34 1.74 1.32 -23.50
N PRO A 35 0.74 1.91 -24.18
CA PRO A 35 -0.48 2.39 -23.54
C PRO A 35 -1.15 1.23 -22.82
N ASP A 36 -1.63 1.51 -21.61
CA ASP A 36 -2.39 0.53 -20.86
C ASP A 36 -3.75 0.26 -21.55
N GLY A 37 -4.48 -0.74 -21.07
CA GLY A 37 -5.76 -1.12 -21.69
C GLY A 37 -6.80 0.01 -21.67
N LEU A 38 -6.69 0.96 -20.74
CA LEU A 38 -7.61 2.09 -20.63
C LEU A 38 -7.25 3.19 -21.63
N GLU A 39 -5.97 3.55 -21.72
CA GLU A 39 -5.46 4.52 -22.69
C GLU A 39 -5.66 4.05 -24.12
N ARG A 40 -5.40 2.76 -24.40
CA ARG A 40 -5.64 2.18 -25.74
C ARG A 40 -7.09 2.35 -26.19
N VAL A 41 -8.04 2.04 -25.31
CA VAL A 41 -9.47 2.21 -25.59
C VAL A 41 -9.84 3.69 -25.71
N ALA A 42 -9.23 4.55 -24.90
CA ALA A 42 -9.45 5.99 -24.95
C ALA A 42 -8.93 6.63 -26.25
N GLU A 43 -7.82 6.13 -26.77
CA GLU A 43 -7.26 6.51 -28.07
C GLU A 43 -8.18 6.02 -29.20
N ASP A 44 -8.57 4.75 -29.20
CA ASP A 44 -9.44 4.15 -30.23
C ASP A 44 -10.80 4.87 -30.36
N HIS A 45 -11.32 5.41 -29.26
CA HIS A 45 -12.60 6.14 -29.23
C HIS A 45 -12.45 7.67 -29.15
N GLY A 46 -11.23 8.21 -29.23
CA GLY A 46 -10.97 9.66 -29.31
C GLY A 46 -11.35 10.46 -28.06
N PHE A 47 -11.30 9.87 -26.86
CA PHE A 47 -11.57 10.56 -25.60
C PHE A 47 -10.36 10.67 -24.66
N LEU A 48 -9.16 10.32 -25.15
CA LEU A 48 -7.89 10.43 -24.42
C LEU A 48 -7.71 11.81 -23.77
N ASP A 49 -8.00 12.89 -24.50
CA ASP A 49 -7.88 14.28 -24.05
C ASP A 49 -8.80 14.66 -22.88
N LYS A 50 -9.80 13.83 -22.55
CA LYS A 50 -10.65 14.07 -21.37
C LYS A 50 -9.98 13.58 -20.07
N GLY A 51 -9.01 12.66 -20.18
CA GLY A 51 -8.27 12.14 -19.03
C GLY A 51 -7.14 13.06 -18.57
N THR A 52 -6.55 13.83 -19.49
CA THR A 52 -5.41 14.73 -19.20
C THR A 52 -5.75 15.80 -18.17
N ALA A 53 -6.95 16.40 -18.25
CA ALA A 53 -7.42 17.38 -17.26
C ALA A 53 -7.54 16.82 -15.83
N VAL A 54 -7.76 15.51 -15.69
CA VAL A 54 -7.82 14.83 -14.38
C VAL A 54 -6.42 14.45 -13.91
N ASN A 55 -5.53 14.09 -14.83
CA ASN A 55 -4.12 13.80 -14.50
C ASN A 55 -3.40 15.04 -13.93
N GLU A 56 -3.72 16.26 -14.37
CA GLU A 56 -3.16 17.48 -13.77
C GLU A 56 -3.51 17.66 -12.28
N LEU A 57 -4.62 17.08 -11.83
CA LEU A 57 -5.04 17.08 -10.42
C LEU A 57 -4.42 15.92 -9.62
N ALA A 58 -3.75 14.97 -10.29
CA ALA A 58 -3.13 13.84 -9.62
C ALA A 58 -1.95 14.30 -8.77
N VAL A 59 -1.72 13.62 -7.65
CA VAL A 59 -0.63 13.95 -6.71
C VAL A 59 0.74 13.72 -7.36
N ILE A 60 0.85 12.73 -8.24
CA ILE A 60 2.05 12.40 -9.02
C ILE A 60 1.59 12.02 -10.44
N PRO A 61 1.38 13.00 -11.34
CA PRO A 61 1.01 12.71 -12.72
C PRO A 61 2.10 11.88 -13.40
N ASP A 62 1.68 10.90 -14.18
CA ASP A 62 2.56 10.00 -14.95
C ASP A 62 3.70 9.35 -14.15
N TYR A 63 3.52 9.23 -12.82
CA TYR A 63 4.56 8.75 -11.89
C TYR A 63 5.85 9.57 -11.92
N GLU A 64 5.79 10.83 -12.36
CA GLU A 64 6.91 11.76 -12.33
C GLU A 64 6.86 12.67 -11.09
N VAL A 65 7.91 12.60 -10.29
CA VAL A 65 8.16 13.51 -9.17
C VAL A 65 8.73 14.82 -9.71
N ALA A 66 7.99 15.91 -9.50
CA ALA A 66 8.39 17.26 -9.91
C ALA A 66 9.78 17.65 -9.34
N GLY A 67 10.64 18.20 -10.20
CA GLY A 67 11.97 18.70 -9.81
C GLY A 67 13.14 17.73 -10.04
N ILE A 68 12.90 16.54 -10.60
CA ILE A 68 13.94 15.55 -10.91
C ILE A 68 14.11 15.43 -12.43
N PRO A 69 15.28 15.80 -13.00
CA PRO A 69 15.48 15.77 -14.45
C PRO A 69 15.65 14.36 -15.03
N TRP A 70 15.83 13.35 -14.18
CA TRP A 70 16.10 11.97 -14.59
C TRP A 70 14.82 11.13 -14.42
N SER A 71 14.12 10.86 -15.52
CA SER A 71 12.85 10.11 -15.52
C SER A 71 12.94 8.77 -14.79
N VAL A 72 14.05 8.05 -14.96
CA VAL A 72 14.30 6.76 -14.27
C VAL A 72 14.29 6.90 -12.75
N VAL A 73 14.92 7.94 -12.23
CA VAL A 73 14.99 8.20 -10.79
C VAL A 73 13.64 8.70 -10.27
N SER A 74 12.96 9.51 -11.08
CA SER A 74 11.63 10.06 -10.80
C SER A 74 10.58 8.95 -10.60
N ILE A 75 10.49 8.02 -11.55
CA ILE A 75 9.55 6.88 -11.52
C ILE A 75 9.85 5.95 -10.33
N GLY A 76 11.12 5.63 -10.11
CA GLY A 76 11.53 4.80 -8.97
C GLY A 76 11.18 5.42 -7.62
N LEU A 77 11.30 6.75 -7.50
CA LEU A 77 10.93 7.50 -6.30
C LEU A 77 9.42 7.56 -6.10
N ALA A 78 8.63 7.78 -7.16
CA ALA A 78 7.18 7.74 -7.08
C ALA A 78 6.69 6.39 -6.52
N GLY A 79 7.23 5.28 -7.03
CA GLY A 79 6.97 3.94 -6.50
C GLY A 79 7.38 3.78 -5.03
N GLY A 80 8.56 4.27 -4.66
CA GLY A 80 9.06 4.23 -3.28
C GLY A 80 8.17 5.01 -2.30
N ILE A 81 7.73 6.21 -2.69
CA ILE A 81 6.80 7.03 -1.91
C ILE A 81 5.47 6.28 -1.69
N GLY A 82 4.92 5.67 -2.74
CA GLY A 82 3.70 4.87 -2.64
C GLY A 82 3.81 3.72 -1.64
N ILE A 83 4.95 3.01 -1.62
CA ILE A 83 5.21 1.92 -0.67
C ILE A 83 5.22 2.44 0.78
N VAL A 84 5.92 3.55 1.04
CA VAL A 84 6.01 4.15 2.38
C VAL A 84 4.61 4.55 2.88
N ILE A 85 3.82 5.21 2.03
CA ILE A 85 2.45 5.62 2.37
C ILE A 85 1.60 4.39 2.69
N MET A 86 1.61 3.36 1.84
CA MET A 86 0.79 2.16 2.02
C MET A 86 1.15 1.41 3.30
N VAL A 87 2.45 1.26 3.60
CA VAL A 87 2.92 0.64 4.86
C VAL A 87 2.45 1.46 6.06
N GLY A 88 2.55 2.78 6.00
CA GLY A 88 2.07 3.67 7.05
C GLY A 88 0.57 3.54 7.30
N VAL A 89 -0.24 3.54 6.24
CA VAL A 89 -1.70 3.36 6.31
C VAL A 89 -2.04 2.00 6.91
N LEU A 90 -1.45 0.92 6.38
CA LEU A 90 -1.73 -0.44 6.86
C LEU A 90 -1.36 -0.62 8.34
N PHE A 91 -0.23 -0.06 8.76
CA PHE A 91 0.21 -0.07 10.15
C PHE A 91 -0.76 0.73 11.03
N GLY A 92 -1.16 1.92 10.59
CA GLY A 92 -2.13 2.77 11.30
C GLY A 92 -3.48 2.10 11.48
N VAL A 93 -4.05 1.54 10.41
CA VAL A 93 -5.33 0.83 10.42
C VAL A 93 -5.27 -0.39 11.34
N THR A 94 -4.23 -1.23 11.18
CA THR A 94 -4.05 -2.42 12.00
C THR A 94 -3.93 -2.07 13.48
N ARG A 95 -3.19 -1.01 13.82
CA ARG A 95 -3.03 -0.52 15.19
C ARG A 95 -4.33 0.05 15.78
N SER A 96 -5.14 0.73 14.97
CA SER A 96 -6.45 1.23 15.40
C SER A 96 -7.41 0.09 15.71
N LEU A 97 -7.51 -0.89 14.81
CA LEU A 97 -8.40 -2.04 14.96
C LEU A 97 -8.00 -2.95 16.13
N THR A 98 -6.70 -3.17 16.35
CA THR A 98 -6.23 -3.98 17.49
C THR A 98 -6.39 -3.30 18.83
N ARG A 99 -6.40 -1.97 18.90
CA ARG A 99 -6.66 -1.23 20.14
C ARG A 99 -8.12 -1.33 20.61
N SER A 100 -9.09 -1.27 19.71
CA SER A 100 -10.51 -1.29 20.09
C SER A 100 -11.06 -2.67 20.50
N GLY A 101 -10.34 -3.76 20.21
CA GLY A 101 -10.77 -5.11 20.56
C GLY A 101 -10.57 -5.47 22.05
N GLY A 102 -9.50 -4.99 22.67
CA GLY A 102 -9.14 -5.31 24.06
C GLY A 102 -10.16 -4.75 25.07
N ASP A 103 -10.49 -3.47 24.94
CA ASP A 103 -11.36 -2.75 25.87
C ASP A 103 -12.80 -3.27 25.91
N ARG A 104 -13.25 -3.93 24.84
CA ARG A 104 -14.62 -4.48 24.73
C ARG A 104 -14.73 -5.87 25.34
N ILE A 105 -13.67 -6.68 25.25
CA ILE A 105 -13.64 -8.02 25.83
C ILE A 105 -13.56 -7.90 27.35
N GLU A 106 -12.66 -7.06 27.88
CA GLU A 106 -12.44 -6.88 29.33
C GLU A 106 -13.68 -6.35 30.07
N ARG A 107 -14.45 -5.45 29.43
CA ARG A 107 -15.74 -4.99 29.98
C ARG A 107 -16.81 -6.07 30.03
N ARG A 108 -16.83 -6.99 29.06
CA ARG A 108 -17.79 -8.11 29.05
C ARG A 108 -17.44 -9.13 30.13
N THR A 109 -16.17 -9.48 30.31
CA THR A 109 -15.75 -10.43 31.36
C THR A 109 -16.06 -9.88 32.75
N ASN A 110 -15.70 -8.62 33.03
CA ASN A 110 -16.01 -8.00 34.33
C ASN A 110 -17.51 -7.88 34.60
N GLY A 111 -18.33 -7.66 33.56
CA GLY A 111 -19.79 -7.64 33.70
C GLY A 111 -20.41 -9.01 33.99
N LEU A 112 -19.81 -10.10 33.48
CA LEU A 112 -20.28 -11.46 33.73
C LEU A 112 -19.83 -12.00 35.10
N GLU A 113 -18.60 -11.67 35.53
CA GLU A 113 -18.10 -12.03 36.86
C GLU A 113 -18.85 -11.33 37.99
N GLY A 114 -19.43 -10.15 37.73
CA GLY A 114 -20.27 -9.44 38.70
C GLY A 114 -21.66 -10.06 38.91
N ILE A 115 -22.16 -10.84 37.95
CA ILE A 115 -23.50 -11.47 38.01
C ILE A 115 -23.46 -12.80 38.76
N ASP A 116 -22.33 -13.52 38.72
CA ASP A 116 -22.17 -14.84 39.36
C ASP A 116 -21.88 -14.76 40.89
N ARG A 117 -21.67 -13.55 41.43
CA ARG A 117 -21.33 -13.33 42.85
C ARG A 117 -22.50 -12.85 43.73
N THR A 118 -23.71 -12.73 43.19
CA THR A 118 -24.93 -12.31 43.91
C THR A 118 -25.95 -13.43 43.94
#